data_AF-A0AAU9XJR0-F1
#
_entry.id   AF-A0AAU9XJR0-F1
#
_cell.length_a   1.000
_cell.length_b   1.000
_cell.length_c   1.000
_cell.angle_alpha   90.00
_cell.angle_beta   90.00
_cell.angle_gamma   90.00
#
_symmetry.space_group_name_H-M   'P 1'
#
loop_
_entity.id
_entity.type
_entity.pdbx_description
1 polymer ?
#
loop_
_entity_poly.entity_id
_entity_poly.type
_entity_poly.pdbx_seq_one_letter_code
_entity_poly.pdbx_strand_id
1 'polypeptide(L)'
;FYKQLSKEGEKFGYLVNGSKSWLIVKSEALADEAMRVFGNEVNITTEGQCHLGAVIAGLGMPDLRAEAPQQFATSKSITTAHVDSITSQSTFMAPGESSTEELKKHHQSLKRARDKEKMENIDSSLSPDLLQLVNQSRDKSASSWLNAMPLADQGLALNKQEFRDSLRIRYNLPLVCNNVEIEPRLQPLDNERLYLRSAVTSSEARLDIRAGGFWSRGVTVFFDVRVTHVNFKCYQNKTTSEVFKEQEDEKKRKYQQRVLVVEMGSFRSYVFGTNGGMGNECQRFLKHLADKIA
;
A
#
# COMPACT_ATOMS: atom_id res chain seq x y z
N PHE A 1 11.08 -39.60 -4.71
CA PHE A 1 10.43 -38.48 -5.42
C PHE A 1 11.42 -37.34 -5.69
N TYR A 2 11.92 -36.64 -4.67
CA TYR A 2 12.83 -35.48 -4.83
C TYR A 2 14.09 -35.75 -5.70
N LYS A 3 14.79 -36.88 -5.49
CA LYS A 3 15.96 -37.25 -6.32
C LYS A 3 15.64 -37.46 -7.80
N GLN A 4 14.44 -37.96 -8.11
CA GLN A 4 13.98 -38.14 -9.48
C GLN A 4 13.63 -36.79 -10.11
N LEU A 5 13.03 -35.88 -9.32
CA LEU A 5 12.74 -34.51 -9.74
C LEU A 5 14.01 -33.73 -10.05
N SER A 6 15.03 -33.84 -9.19
CA SER A 6 16.33 -33.18 -9.41
C SER A 6 17.01 -33.69 -10.69
N LYS A 7 17.00 -35.01 -10.92
CA LYS A 7 17.59 -35.61 -12.14
C LYS A 7 16.86 -35.23 -13.42
N GLU A 8 15.54 -35.02 -13.35
CA GLU A 8 14.79 -34.53 -14.50
C GLU A 8 15.02 -33.03 -14.73
N GLY A 9 15.09 -32.25 -13.66
CA GLY A 9 15.41 -30.82 -13.70
C GLY A 9 16.79 -30.53 -14.30
N GLU A 10 17.77 -31.40 -14.05
CA GLU A 10 19.12 -31.31 -14.65
C GLU A 10 19.09 -31.36 -16.18
N LYS A 11 18.20 -32.16 -16.77
CA LYS A 11 18.05 -32.22 -18.24
C LYS A 11 17.58 -30.89 -18.83
N PHE A 12 16.91 -30.06 -18.01
CA PHE A 12 16.41 -28.73 -18.38
C PHE A 12 17.26 -27.60 -17.78
N GLY A 13 18.43 -27.89 -17.21
CA GLY A 13 19.37 -26.89 -16.70
C GLY A 13 19.09 -26.37 -15.28
N TYR A 14 18.16 -26.98 -14.54
CA TYR A 14 17.89 -26.62 -13.14
C TYR A 14 18.75 -27.45 -12.19
N LEU A 15 19.79 -26.82 -11.63
CA LEU A 15 20.71 -27.43 -10.66
C LEU A 15 20.36 -26.98 -9.25
N VAL A 16 19.94 -27.91 -8.39
CA VAL A 16 19.55 -27.59 -7.02
C VAL A 16 20.79 -27.47 -6.13
N ASN A 17 21.01 -26.27 -5.57
CA ASN A 17 22.06 -26.08 -4.56
C ASN A 17 21.48 -26.25 -3.15
N GLY A 18 21.43 -27.50 -2.71
CA GLY A 18 20.81 -27.87 -1.45
C GLY A 18 21.47 -27.22 -0.22
N SER A 19 22.80 -27.11 -0.20
CA SER A 19 23.55 -26.54 0.93
C SER A 19 23.20 -25.09 1.27
N LYS A 20 22.68 -24.32 0.31
CA LYS A 20 22.24 -22.93 0.48
C LYS A 20 20.72 -22.79 0.64
N SER A 21 19.98 -23.88 0.47
CA SER A 21 18.53 -23.88 0.54
C SER A 21 18.10 -24.14 2.00
N TRP A 22 17.13 -23.37 2.49
CA TRP A 22 16.58 -23.49 3.84
C TRP A 22 15.07 -23.71 3.76
N LEU A 23 14.60 -24.77 4.40
CA LEU A 23 13.18 -25.07 4.54
C LEU A 23 12.78 -24.85 6.01
N ILE A 24 11.92 -23.87 6.27
CA ILE A 24 11.44 -23.56 7.61
C ILE A 24 10.04 -24.15 7.77
N VAL A 25 9.89 -25.09 8.70
CA VAL A 25 8.63 -25.82 8.91
C VAL A 25 8.07 -25.52 10.30
N LYS A 26 6.74 -25.51 10.42
CA LYS A 26 6.07 -24.99 11.64
C LYS A 26 6.00 -25.99 12.80
N SER A 27 6.31 -27.26 12.57
CA SER A 27 6.26 -28.30 13.60
C SER A 27 7.35 -29.35 13.39
N GLU A 28 7.78 -30.00 14.48
CA GLU A 28 8.81 -31.04 14.42
C GLU A 28 8.38 -32.25 13.61
N ALA A 29 7.11 -32.67 13.69
CA ALA A 29 6.61 -33.79 12.89
C ALA A 29 6.75 -33.55 11.37
N LEU A 30 6.53 -32.30 10.92
CA LEU A 30 6.74 -31.91 9.53
C LEU A 30 8.22 -31.75 9.17
N ALA A 31 9.08 -31.44 10.16
CA ALA A 31 10.52 -31.43 9.96
C ALA A 31 11.06 -32.84 9.72
N ASP A 32 10.57 -33.83 10.46
CA ASP A 32 10.94 -35.24 10.28
C ASP A 32 10.46 -35.79 8.93
N GLU A 33 9.26 -35.42 8.50
CA GLU A 33 8.75 -35.80 7.19
C GLU A 33 9.55 -35.13 6.07
N ALA A 34 9.85 -33.84 6.19
CA ALA A 34 10.73 -33.13 5.26
C ALA A 34 12.13 -33.78 5.22
N MET A 35 12.69 -34.18 6.36
CA MET A 35 13.97 -34.88 6.43
C MET A 35 13.91 -36.23 5.71
N ARG A 36 12.80 -36.98 5.79
CA ARG A 36 12.66 -38.23 5.03
C ARG A 36 12.61 -38.01 3.52
N VAL A 37 12.03 -36.90 3.07
CA VAL A 37 11.84 -36.61 1.64
C VAL A 37 13.10 -36.01 1.01
N PHE A 38 13.71 -35.03 1.67
CA PHE A 38 14.84 -34.26 1.15
C PHE A 38 16.20 -34.74 1.68
N GLY A 39 16.21 -35.53 2.75
CA GLY A 39 17.44 -35.95 3.42
C GLY A 39 18.25 -34.76 3.93
N ASN A 40 19.58 -34.94 3.97
CA ASN A 40 20.53 -33.89 4.35
C ASN A 40 20.89 -32.95 3.19
N GLU A 41 20.18 -33.03 2.06
CA GLU A 41 20.53 -32.20 0.90
C GLU A 41 20.14 -30.73 1.14
N VAL A 42 19.12 -30.44 1.94
CA VAL A 42 18.61 -29.09 2.23
C VAL A 42 18.64 -28.83 3.74
N ASN A 43 18.92 -27.59 4.16
CA ASN A 43 18.87 -27.24 5.59
C ASN A 43 17.41 -27.12 6.04
N ILE A 44 16.99 -27.86 7.06
CA ILE A 44 15.63 -27.82 7.59
C ILE A 44 15.68 -27.30 9.03
N THR A 45 14.84 -26.32 9.35
CA THR A 45 14.73 -25.79 10.72
C THR A 45 13.27 -25.55 11.07
N THR A 46 12.91 -25.76 12.33
CA THR A 46 11.60 -25.38 12.88
C THR A 46 11.57 -23.93 13.38
N GLU A 47 12.75 -23.34 13.56
CA GLU A 47 12.93 -22.00 14.08
C GLU A 47 13.36 -21.05 12.97
N GLY A 48 12.41 -20.23 12.51
CA GLY A 48 12.72 -19.08 11.66
C GLY A 48 13.24 -17.92 12.48
N GLN A 49 14.35 -17.29 12.04
CA GLN A 49 14.80 -16.05 12.65
C GLN A 49 14.03 -14.86 12.05
N CYS A 50 13.10 -14.30 12.81
CA CYS A 50 12.48 -13.01 12.51
C CYS A 50 13.48 -11.89 12.85
N HIS A 51 14.04 -11.24 11.83
CA HIS A 51 15.15 -10.28 11.98
C HIS A 51 14.73 -8.85 12.34
N LEU A 52 13.54 -8.63 12.91
CA LEU A 52 13.07 -7.30 13.26
C LEU A 52 12.48 -7.30 14.69
N GLY A 53 12.94 -6.35 15.51
CA GLY A 53 12.74 -6.23 16.96
C GLY A 53 11.29 -6.02 17.45
N ALA A 54 10.30 -6.42 16.68
CA ALA A 54 8.88 -6.41 17.02
C ALA A 54 8.49 -7.45 18.08
N VAL A 55 9.40 -8.39 18.40
CA VAL A 55 9.14 -9.52 19.30
C VAL A 55 8.77 -9.07 20.72
N ILE A 56 9.10 -7.84 21.13
CA ILE A 56 8.81 -7.29 22.48
C ILE A 56 7.69 -6.22 22.43
N ALA A 57 6.85 -6.22 21.39
CA ALA A 57 5.75 -5.25 21.20
C ALA A 57 6.16 -3.75 21.21
N GLY A 58 7.45 -3.44 21.02
CA GLY A 58 7.97 -2.08 20.89
C GLY A 58 8.33 -1.73 19.43
N LEU A 59 8.73 -0.48 19.20
CA LEU A 59 9.18 0.02 17.88
C LEU A 59 10.52 -0.60 17.39
N GLY A 60 11.06 -1.59 18.11
CA GLY A 60 12.39 -2.16 17.84
C GLY A 60 13.56 -1.22 18.13
N MET A 61 13.31 -0.09 18.81
CA MET A 61 14.31 0.92 19.18
C MET A 61 14.58 0.87 20.70
N PRO A 62 15.79 0.49 21.16
CA PRO A 62 16.10 0.38 22.57
C PRO A 62 16.27 1.74 23.26
N ASP A 63 16.00 1.84 24.57
CA ASP A 63 16.43 2.99 25.36
C ASP A 63 17.96 2.99 25.47
N LEU A 64 18.56 3.88 24.69
CA LEU A 64 20.00 3.98 24.56
C LEU A 64 20.68 4.37 25.87
N ARG A 65 20.02 5.08 26.80
CA ARG A 65 20.64 5.46 28.08
C ARG A 65 20.77 4.27 29.03
N ALA A 66 19.77 3.40 29.07
CA ALA A 66 19.77 2.21 29.93
C ALA A 66 20.63 1.07 29.35
N GLU A 67 20.66 0.93 28.03
CA GLU A 67 21.40 -0.13 27.34
C GLU A 67 22.86 0.24 27.07
N ALA A 68 23.21 1.53 26.92
CA ALA A 68 24.57 1.96 26.57
C ALA A 68 25.66 1.43 27.52
N PRO A 69 25.54 1.46 28.86
CA PRO A 69 26.60 0.97 29.74
C PRO A 69 26.90 -0.53 29.53
N GLN A 70 25.86 -1.32 29.27
CA GLN A 70 25.99 -2.77 29.06
C GLN A 70 26.50 -3.07 27.65
N GLN A 71 25.98 -2.41 26.62
CA GLN A 71 26.48 -2.55 25.25
C GLN A 71 27.94 -2.08 25.14
N PHE A 72 28.32 -1.03 25.88
CA PHE A 72 29.70 -0.57 25.98
C PHE A 72 30.60 -1.58 26.69
N ALA A 73 30.16 -2.18 27.80
CA ALA A 73 30.89 -3.24 28.49
C ALA A 73 31.07 -4.49 27.60
N THR A 74 30.02 -4.90 26.89
CA THR A 74 30.07 -5.99 25.90
C THR A 74 31.02 -5.67 24.75
N SER A 75 30.92 -4.47 24.17
CA SER A 75 31.82 -4.02 23.11
C SER A 75 33.26 -4.00 23.60
N LYS A 76 33.52 -3.51 24.81
CA LYS A 76 34.85 -3.54 25.42
C LYS A 76 35.35 -4.98 25.52
N SER A 77 34.56 -5.90 26.06
CA SER A 77 34.92 -7.33 26.16
C SER A 77 35.22 -7.98 24.80
N ILE A 78 34.47 -7.65 23.75
CA ILE A 78 34.68 -8.20 22.39
C ILE A 78 35.94 -7.60 21.75
N THR A 79 36.19 -6.31 22.01
CA THR A 79 37.31 -5.57 21.40
C THR A 79 38.61 -5.64 22.19
N THR A 80 38.62 -6.18 23.42
CA THR A 80 39.83 -6.31 24.24
C THR A 80 40.97 -6.98 23.48
N ALA A 81 40.72 -8.12 22.83
CA ALA A 81 41.73 -8.83 22.04
C ALA A 81 42.26 -7.98 20.85
N HIS A 82 41.44 -7.09 20.29
CA HIS A 82 41.86 -6.14 19.26
C HIS A 82 42.74 -5.02 19.83
N VAL A 83 42.36 -4.46 20.98
CA VAL A 83 43.12 -3.38 21.63
C VAL A 83 44.50 -3.89 22.09
N ASP A 84 44.57 -5.09 22.64
CA ASP A 84 45.83 -5.70 23.08
C ASP A 84 46.78 -5.99 21.91
N SER A 85 46.23 -6.44 20.77
CA SER A 85 46.98 -6.66 19.53
C SER A 85 47.52 -5.36 18.93
N ILE A 86 46.76 -4.27 18.98
CA ILE A 86 47.19 -2.95 18.52
C ILE A 86 48.27 -2.36 19.44
N THR A 87 48.08 -2.48 20.75
CA THR A 87 49.02 -1.95 21.75
C THR A 87 50.36 -2.69 21.72
N SER A 88 50.34 -4.00 21.48
CA SER A 88 51.55 -4.81 21.29
C SER A 88 52.17 -4.70 19.89
N GLN A 89 51.57 -3.92 18.98
CA GLN A 89 51.99 -3.77 17.57
C GLN A 89 52.16 -5.12 16.85
N SER A 90 51.35 -6.11 17.22
CA SER A 90 51.42 -7.44 16.61
C SER A 90 50.75 -7.46 15.24
N THR A 91 51.41 -8.08 14.26
CA THR A 91 50.86 -8.27 12.90
C THR A 91 49.67 -9.23 12.88
N PHE A 92 49.56 -10.12 13.87
CA PHE A 92 48.45 -11.07 14.01
C PHE A 92 47.63 -10.77 15.25
N MET A 93 46.31 -10.98 15.13
CA MET A 93 45.36 -10.88 16.23
C MET A 93 45.77 -11.81 17.37
N ALA A 94 45.86 -11.26 18.59
CA ALA A 94 46.14 -12.05 19.78
C ALA A 94 45.03 -13.11 19.96
N PRO A 95 45.38 -14.39 20.19
CA PRO A 95 44.39 -15.41 20.45
C PRO A 95 43.74 -15.13 21.81
N GLY A 96 42.53 -14.59 21.80
CA GLY A 96 41.70 -14.50 23.01
C GLY A 96 41.28 -15.89 23.49
N GLU A 97 40.85 -16.00 24.75
CA GLU A 97 40.35 -17.25 25.34
C GLU A 97 39.15 -17.86 24.59
N SER A 98 38.44 -17.06 23.79
CA SER A 98 37.33 -17.50 22.93
C SER A 98 37.29 -16.69 21.65
N SER A 99 36.72 -17.28 20.59
CA SER A 99 36.57 -16.57 19.31
C SER A 99 35.58 -15.41 19.43
N THR A 100 35.79 -14.35 18.65
CA THR A 100 34.90 -13.19 18.65
C THR A 100 33.46 -13.55 18.31
N GLU A 101 33.24 -14.59 17.49
CA GLU A 101 31.91 -15.10 17.14
C GLU A 101 31.24 -15.86 18.28
N GLU A 102 31.99 -16.62 19.08
CA GLU A 102 31.45 -17.28 20.28
C GLU A 102 31.06 -16.25 21.35
N LEU A 103 31.89 -15.24 21.56
CA LEU A 103 31.58 -14.14 22.48
C LEU A 103 30.32 -13.37 22.06
N LYS A 104 30.17 -13.08 20.76
CA LYS A 104 28.95 -12.46 20.21
C LYS A 104 27.73 -13.33 20.43
N LYS A 105 27.82 -14.64 20.14
CA LYS A 105 26.70 -15.58 20.35
C LYS A 105 26.30 -15.66 21.82
N HIS A 106 27.26 -15.74 22.72
CA HIS A 106 27.02 -15.77 24.17
C HIS A 106 26.36 -14.48 24.68
N HIS A 107 26.83 -13.31 24.25
CA HIS A 107 26.20 -12.04 24.64
C HIS A 107 24.81 -11.85 24.04
N GLN A 108 24.57 -12.36 22.83
CA GLN A 108 23.24 -12.36 22.22
C GLN A 108 22.26 -13.28 22.97
N SER A 109 22.69 -14.45 23.42
CA SER A 109 21.84 -15.35 24.20
C SER A 109 21.49 -14.75 25.56
N LEU A 110 22.48 -14.17 26.26
CA LEU A 110 22.25 -13.45 27.51
C LEU A 110 21.27 -12.27 27.34
N LYS A 111 21.43 -11.49 26.26
CA LYS A 111 20.52 -10.39 25.94
C LYS A 111 19.09 -10.90 25.72
N ARG A 112 18.92 -11.97 24.92
CA ARG A 112 17.60 -12.58 24.68
C ARG A 112 16.96 -13.10 25.96
N ALA A 113 17.73 -13.73 26.84
CA ALA A 113 17.23 -14.23 28.12
C ALA A 113 16.72 -13.10 29.01
N ARG A 114 17.49 -12.01 29.11
CA ARG A 114 17.09 -10.82 29.87
C ARG A 114 15.89 -10.10 29.26
N ASP A 115 15.84 -9.99 27.95
CA ASP A 115 14.71 -9.36 27.25
C ASP A 115 13.44 -10.19 27.44
N LYS A 116 13.56 -11.52 27.48
CA LYS A 116 12.45 -12.42 27.83
C LYS A 116 11.98 -12.23 29.28
N GLU A 117 12.91 -12.14 30.24
CA GLU A 117 12.57 -11.89 31.65
C GLU A 117 11.90 -10.51 31.84
N LYS A 118 12.43 -9.45 31.20
CA LYS A 118 11.80 -8.13 31.19
C LYS A 118 10.38 -8.20 30.62
N MET A 119 10.20 -8.97 29.55
CA MET A 119 8.90 -9.13 28.90
C MET A 119 7.89 -9.84 29.82
N GLU A 120 8.29 -10.92 30.48
CA GLU A 120 7.44 -11.64 31.44
C GLU A 120 7.06 -10.77 32.66
N ASN A 121 8.00 -9.93 33.13
CA ASN A 121 7.73 -8.95 34.18
C ASN A 121 6.76 -7.84 33.74
N ILE A 122 6.84 -7.39 32.48
CA ILE A 122 5.90 -6.40 31.93
C ILE A 122 4.53 -7.05 31.75
N ASP A 123 4.48 -8.24 31.15
CA ASP A 123 3.23 -8.95 30.86
C ASP A 123 2.44 -9.27 32.14
N SER A 124 3.13 -9.61 33.23
CA SER A 124 2.51 -9.83 34.55
C SER A 124 2.01 -8.55 35.23
N SER A 125 2.50 -7.37 34.82
CA SER A 125 2.05 -6.07 35.33
C SER A 125 0.84 -5.49 34.57
N LEU A 126 0.50 -6.06 33.40
CA LEU A 126 -0.55 -5.55 32.52
C LEU A 126 -1.92 -6.12 32.90
N SER A 127 -2.96 -5.29 32.71
CA SER A 127 -4.35 -5.74 32.80
C SER A 127 -4.66 -6.75 31.69
N PRO A 128 -5.61 -7.69 31.89
CA PRO A 128 -5.94 -8.73 30.92
C PRO A 128 -6.22 -8.22 29.49
N ASP A 129 -6.93 -7.10 29.36
CA ASP A 129 -7.31 -6.54 28.06
C ASP A 129 -6.10 -5.96 27.29
N LEU A 130 -5.19 -5.28 28.01
CA LEU A 130 -3.96 -4.74 27.42
C LEU A 130 -2.96 -5.85 27.06
N LEU A 131 -2.85 -6.88 27.90
CA LEU A 131 -2.02 -8.05 27.64
C LEU A 131 -2.46 -8.77 26.36
N GLN A 132 -3.77 -8.83 26.10
CA GLN A 132 -4.31 -9.42 24.88
C GLN A 132 -3.90 -8.65 23.61
N LEU A 133 -3.96 -7.32 23.63
CA LEU A 133 -3.54 -6.47 22.50
C LEU A 133 -2.02 -6.54 22.22
N VAL A 134 -1.24 -6.61 23.30
CA VAL A 134 0.22 -6.73 23.24
C VAL A 134 0.63 -8.08 22.64
N ASN A 135 -0.04 -9.17 23.01
CA ASN A 135 0.22 -10.50 22.43
C ASN A 135 -0.14 -10.58 20.93
N GLN A 136 -1.25 -9.97 20.51
CA GLN A 136 -1.64 -9.90 19.09
C GLN A 136 -0.60 -9.17 18.23
N SER A 137 0.03 -8.13 18.79
CA SER A 137 1.09 -7.37 18.10
C SER A 137 2.40 -8.17 17.96
N ARG A 138 2.55 -9.28 18.70
CA ARG A 138 3.75 -10.14 18.71
C ARG A 138 3.61 -11.38 17.81
N ASP A 139 2.46 -11.60 17.19
CA ASP A 139 2.24 -12.76 16.31
C ASP A 139 3.19 -12.76 15.10
N LYS A 140 3.66 -13.94 14.68
CA LYS A 140 4.71 -14.15 13.64
C LYS A 140 4.35 -13.68 12.20
N SER A 141 3.29 -12.91 12.05
CA SER A 141 2.85 -12.26 10.81
C SER A 141 2.24 -10.87 11.02
N ALA A 142 2.21 -10.37 12.26
CA ALA A 142 1.92 -8.97 12.57
C ALA A 142 3.17 -8.14 12.27
N SER A 143 3.48 -7.96 10.98
CA SER A 143 4.62 -7.16 10.57
C SER A 143 4.37 -5.69 10.90
N SER A 144 5.24 -5.10 11.71
CA SER A 144 5.19 -3.72 12.21
C SER A 144 5.35 -2.61 11.16
N TRP A 145 5.08 -2.89 9.88
CA TRP A 145 4.99 -1.87 8.82
C TRP A 145 3.58 -1.26 8.71
N LEU A 146 2.54 -2.00 9.10
CA LEU A 146 1.16 -1.53 9.18
C LEU A 146 0.60 -1.94 10.55
N ASN A 147 0.79 -1.09 11.56
CA ASN A 147 0.31 -1.31 12.93
C ASN A 147 -1.21 -1.15 13.10
N ALA A 148 -2.01 -1.39 12.06
CA ALA A 148 -3.46 -1.33 12.19
C ALA A 148 -4.05 -2.60 11.61
N MET A 149 -4.51 -3.50 12.48
CA MET A 149 -5.69 -4.26 12.11
C MET A 149 -6.81 -3.25 11.90
N PRO A 150 -7.47 -3.21 10.72
CA PRO A 150 -8.52 -2.26 10.46
C PRO A 150 -9.77 -2.72 11.22
N LEU A 151 -9.84 -2.34 12.49
CA LEU A 151 -11.00 -2.50 13.35
C LEU A 151 -11.88 -1.25 13.20
N ALA A 152 -13.15 -1.45 12.86
CA ALA A 152 -14.07 -0.38 12.44
C ALA A 152 -14.46 0.60 13.56
N ASP A 153 -14.20 0.25 14.81
CA ASP A 153 -14.53 1.00 16.03
C ASP A 153 -13.50 2.07 16.41
N GLN A 154 -12.26 2.01 15.89
CA GLN A 154 -11.16 2.93 16.23
C GLN A 154 -10.79 3.93 15.10
N GLY A 155 -11.58 3.99 14.02
CA GLY A 155 -11.41 4.98 12.94
C GLY A 155 -10.16 4.85 12.06
N LEU A 156 -9.39 3.77 12.20
CA LEU A 156 -8.14 3.48 11.45
C LEU A 156 -8.37 2.63 10.18
N ALA A 157 -9.60 2.57 9.69
CA ALA A 157 -9.92 1.85 8.46
C ALA A 157 -9.52 2.69 7.25
N LEU A 158 -8.45 2.29 6.55
CA LEU A 158 -8.15 2.82 5.22
C LEU A 158 -9.35 2.56 4.32
N ASN A 159 -9.80 3.58 3.60
CA ASN A 159 -10.85 3.35 2.62
C ASN A 159 -10.30 2.50 1.46
N LYS A 160 -11.19 1.82 0.74
CA LYS A 160 -10.79 0.87 -0.33
C LYS A 160 -9.99 1.53 -1.47
N GLN A 161 -9.99 2.85 -1.59
CA GLN A 161 -9.26 3.62 -2.59
C GLN A 161 -7.83 3.92 -2.14
N GLU A 162 -7.66 4.42 -0.91
CA GLU A 162 -6.34 4.74 -0.31
C GLU A 162 -5.42 3.51 -0.23
N PHE A 163 -6.00 2.34 0.05
CA PHE A 163 -5.28 1.06 0.06
C PHE A 163 -4.74 0.69 -1.33
N ARG A 164 -5.54 0.91 -2.39
CA ARG A 164 -5.18 0.55 -3.77
C ARG A 164 -4.17 1.52 -4.37
N ASP A 165 -4.26 2.79 -3.99
CA ASP A 165 -3.36 3.85 -4.46
C ASP A 165 -1.97 3.71 -3.88
N SER A 166 -1.89 3.40 -2.58
CA SER A 166 -0.63 3.14 -1.89
C SER A 166 0.12 1.93 -2.47
N LEU A 167 -0.61 0.88 -2.88
CA LEU A 167 -0.03 -0.26 -3.59
C LEU A 167 0.48 0.12 -4.99
N ARG A 168 -0.29 0.90 -5.75
CA ARG A 168 0.10 1.31 -7.11
C ARG A 168 1.35 2.20 -7.11
N ILE A 169 1.42 3.17 -6.19
CA ILE A 169 2.60 4.05 -6.03
C ILE A 169 3.84 3.23 -5.67
N ARG A 170 3.70 2.28 -4.73
CA ARG A 170 4.82 1.44 -4.26
C ARG A 170 5.41 0.56 -5.36
N TYR A 171 4.58 0.00 -6.24
CA TYR A 171 5.02 -0.84 -7.35
C TYR A 171 5.21 -0.06 -8.66
N ASN A 172 5.23 1.28 -8.59
CA ASN A 172 5.39 2.18 -9.74
C ASN A 172 4.42 1.88 -10.91
N LEU A 173 3.20 1.45 -10.56
CA LEU A 173 2.12 1.24 -11.51
C LEU A 173 1.41 2.58 -11.77
N PRO A 174 0.91 2.84 -12.98
CA PRO A 174 0.19 4.07 -13.26
C PRO A 174 -1.03 4.21 -12.35
N LEU A 175 -1.12 5.37 -11.71
CA LEU A 175 -2.30 5.78 -10.96
C LEU A 175 -3.45 5.94 -11.95
N VAL A 176 -4.41 5.01 -11.90
CA VAL A 176 -5.70 5.19 -12.59
C VAL A 176 -6.41 6.35 -11.89
N CYS A 177 -7.12 7.19 -12.66
CA CYS A 177 -7.65 8.47 -12.19
C CYS A 177 -8.53 8.31 -10.94
N ASN A 178 -7.92 8.55 -9.78
CA ASN A 178 -8.61 8.68 -8.51
C ASN A 178 -9.36 10.02 -8.50
N ASN A 179 -10.59 10.01 -7.97
CA ASN A 179 -11.59 11.07 -8.07
C ASN A 179 -12.42 11.04 -9.36
N VAL A 180 -12.57 9.86 -9.98
CA VAL A 180 -13.68 9.63 -10.92
C VAL A 180 -14.85 8.99 -10.18
N GLU A 181 -15.96 9.71 -10.09
CA GLU A 181 -17.21 9.24 -9.48
C GLU A 181 -18.31 9.21 -10.54
N ILE A 182 -19.12 8.15 -10.53
CA ILE A 182 -20.29 8.01 -11.40
C ILE A 182 -21.53 8.44 -10.61
N GLU A 183 -22.40 9.18 -11.28
CA GLU A 183 -23.62 9.74 -10.70
C GLU A 183 -23.44 10.48 -9.34
N PRO A 184 -22.40 11.33 -9.18
CA PRO A 184 -22.19 12.12 -7.97
C PRO A 184 -23.42 12.98 -7.64
N ARG A 185 -23.80 12.98 -6.36
CA ARG A 185 -24.75 13.96 -5.82
C ARG A 185 -24.07 15.32 -5.78
N LEU A 186 -24.79 16.33 -6.28
CA LEU A 186 -24.40 17.72 -6.10
C LEU A 186 -24.70 18.14 -4.66
N GLN A 187 -23.88 19.05 -4.13
CA GLN A 187 -24.10 19.65 -2.83
C GLN A 187 -25.47 20.34 -2.79
N PRO A 188 -26.18 20.27 -1.65
CA PRO A 188 -27.40 21.04 -1.43
C PRO A 188 -27.15 22.54 -1.61
N LEU A 189 -28.21 23.27 -1.95
CA LEU A 189 -28.16 24.74 -1.96
C LEU A 189 -28.46 25.22 -0.54
N ASP A 190 -27.55 25.99 0.03
CA ASP A 190 -27.73 26.54 1.37
C ASP A 190 -28.24 27.98 1.29
N ASN A 191 -27.60 28.84 0.49
CA ASN A 191 -27.97 30.25 0.30
C ASN A 191 -27.63 30.82 -1.08
N GLU A 192 -27.12 29.99 -1.99
CA GLU A 192 -26.68 30.41 -3.32
C GLU A 192 -27.88 30.74 -4.21
N ARG A 193 -27.89 31.94 -4.80
CA ARG A 193 -28.91 32.34 -5.77
C ARG A 193 -28.45 32.03 -7.19
N LEU A 194 -29.12 31.07 -7.83
CA LEU A 194 -28.93 30.77 -9.25
C LEU A 194 -29.78 31.74 -10.09
N TYR A 195 -29.12 32.58 -10.89
CA TYR A 195 -29.76 33.58 -11.76
C TYR A 195 -30.50 32.98 -12.96
N LEU A 196 -30.10 31.81 -13.47
CA LEU A 196 -30.76 31.17 -14.59
C LEU A 196 -32.00 30.41 -14.10
N ARG A 197 -33.18 30.75 -14.64
CA ARG A 197 -34.44 30.03 -14.35
C ARG A 197 -34.39 28.54 -14.69
N SER A 198 -33.55 28.16 -15.65
CA SER A 198 -33.35 26.77 -16.09
C SER A 198 -32.39 25.98 -15.19
N ALA A 199 -31.67 26.63 -14.27
CA ALA A 199 -30.67 25.96 -13.46
C ALA A 199 -31.32 24.98 -12.47
N VAL A 200 -30.67 23.83 -12.29
CA VAL A 200 -31.21 22.79 -11.40
C VAL A 200 -31.06 23.20 -9.93
N THR A 201 -32.17 23.24 -9.20
CA THR A 201 -32.20 23.63 -7.77
C THR A 201 -32.48 22.47 -6.82
N SER A 202 -32.79 21.27 -7.34
CA SER A 202 -33.11 20.09 -6.52
C SER A 202 -31.94 19.66 -5.63
N SER A 203 -32.20 19.32 -4.36
CA SER A 203 -31.20 18.78 -3.43
C SER A 203 -30.65 17.42 -3.85
N GLU A 204 -31.43 16.61 -4.58
CA GLU A 204 -31.02 15.30 -5.09
C GLU A 204 -30.44 15.36 -6.52
N ALA A 205 -30.04 16.54 -7.00
CA ALA A 205 -29.47 16.68 -8.33
C ALA A 205 -28.17 15.85 -8.45
N ARG A 206 -28.05 15.10 -9.54
CA ARG A 206 -26.87 14.31 -9.89
C ARG A 206 -26.38 14.68 -11.28
N LEU A 207 -25.08 14.53 -11.49
CA LEU A 207 -24.42 14.58 -12.81
C LEU A 207 -23.83 13.22 -13.11
N ASP A 208 -23.60 12.86 -14.37
CA ASP A 208 -23.27 11.48 -14.72
C ASP A 208 -21.85 11.09 -14.30
N ILE A 209 -20.90 12.02 -14.40
CA ILE A 209 -19.49 11.74 -14.07
C ILE A 209 -18.86 12.97 -13.41
N ARG A 210 -18.10 12.76 -12.34
CA ARG A 210 -17.15 13.73 -11.77
C ARG A 210 -15.75 13.20 -11.97
N ALA A 211 -14.80 14.04 -12.35
CA ALA A 211 -13.39 13.69 -12.47
C ALA A 211 -12.52 14.79 -11.86
N GLY A 212 -11.72 14.46 -10.85
CA GLY A 212 -10.72 15.36 -10.28
C GLY A 212 -9.43 15.40 -11.11
N GLY A 213 -8.84 16.58 -11.28
CA GLY A 213 -7.51 16.74 -11.87
C GLY A 213 -7.42 16.49 -13.38
N PHE A 214 -8.55 16.37 -14.07
CA PHE A 214 -8.60 15.97 -15.48
C PHE A 214 -7.98 17.03 -16.41
N TRP A 215 -8.37 18.30 -16.28
CA TRP A 215 -7.81 19.37 -17.12
C TRP A 215 -6.50 19.93 -16.56
N SER A 216 -6.45 20.13 -15.25
CA SER A 216 -5.31 20.65 -14.51
C SER A 216 -5.38 20.14 -13.08
N ARG A 217 -4.22 20.03 -12.42
CA ARG A 217 -4.17 19.59 -11.02
C ARG A 217 -5.03 20.52 -10.15
N GLY A 218 -5.84 19.93 -9.25
CA GLY A 218 -6.69 20.68 -8.32
C GLY A 218 -8.04 21.15 -8.88
N VAL A 219 -8.33 20.96 -10.17
CA VAL A 219 -9.64 21.31 -10.75
C VAL A 219 -10.51 20.07 -10.89
N THR A 220 -11.70 20.10 -10.30
CA THR A 220 -12.73 19.07 -10.50
C THR A 220 -13.60 19.45 -11.71
N VAL A 221 -13.81 18.49 -12.59
CA VAL A 221 -14.75 18.63 -13.71
C VAL A 221 -15.93 17.68 -13.53
N PHE A 222 -17.11 18.13 -13.93
CA PHE A 222 -18.33 17.35 -13.97
C PHE A 222 -18.84 17.25 -15.41
N PHE A 223 -19.40 16.10 -15.73
CA PHE A 223 -19.89 15.74 -17.05
C PHE A 223 -21.34 15.26 -16.97
N ASP A 224 -22.08 15.60 -18.02
CA ASP A 224 -23.42 15.09 -18.28
C ASP A 224 -23.46 14.58 -19.72
N VAL A 225 -23.89 13.35 -19.88
CA VAL A 225 -23.94 12.58 -21.12
C VAL A 225 -25.35 12.59 -21.67
N ARG A 226 -25.47 12.99 -22.94
CA ARG A 226 -26.70 12.98 -23.70
C ARG A 226 -26.48 12.24 -25.02
N VAL A 227 -27.37 11.32 -25.34
CA VAL A 227 -27.46 10.71 -26.66
C VAL A 227 -28.68 11.30 -27.38
N THR A 228 -28.49 11.84 -28.58
CA THR A 228 -29.53 12.48 -29.39
C THR A 228 -29.66 11.83 -30.77
N HIS A 229 -30.89 11.72 -31.27
CA HIS A 229 -31.14 11.24 -32.62
C HIS A 229 -31.11 12.41 -33.60
N VAL A 230 -29.97 12.61 -34.26
CA VAL A 230 -29.71 13.77 -35.13
C VAL A 230 -30.68 13.84 -36.32
N ASN A 231 -31.11 12.69 -36.85
CA ASN A 231 -31.99 12.62 -38.03
C ASN A 231 -33.49 12.74 -37.71
N PHE A 232 -33.87 13.23 -36.52
CA PHE A 232 -35.27 13.34 -36.13
C PHE A 232 -35.98 14.50 -36.85
N LYS A 233 -37.31 14.40 -37.05
CA LYS A 233 -38.10 15.38 -37.82
C LYS A 233 -37.96 16.83 -37.30
N CYS A 234 -37.84 17.01 -35.99
CA CYS A 234 -37.67 18.34 -35.38
C CYS A 234 -36.33 19.02 -35.70
N TYR A 235 -35.35 18.29 -36.25
CA TYR A 235 -34.04 18.80 -36.62
C TYR A 235 -33.82 18.93 -38.14
N GLN A 236 -34.86 18.70 -38.96
CA GLN A 236 -34.74 18.66 -40.43
C GLN A 236 -34.11 19.91 -41.07
N ASN A 237 -34.29 21.08 -40.45
CA ASN A 237 -33.77 22.36 -40.96
C ASN A 237 -32.46 22.79 -40.29
N LYS A 238 -31.83 21.91 -39.50
CA LYS A 238 -30.60 22.20 -38.75
C LYS A 238 -29.49 21.29 -39.19
N THR A 239 -28.27 21.83 -39.23
CA THR A 239 -27.07 21.01 -39.44
C THR A 239 -26.76 20.19 -38.19
N THR A 240 -26.08 19.05 -38.35
CA THR A 240 -25.66 18.20 -37.22
C THR A 240 -24.87 18.96 -36.15
N SER A 241 -24.02 19.91 -36.56
CA SER A 241 -23.23 20.75 -35.66
C SER A 241 -24.12 21.69 -34.84
N GLU A 242 -25.13 22.30 -35.46
CA GLU A 242 -26.11 23.15 -34.78
C GLU A 242 -26.96 22.35 -33.79
N VAL A 243 -27.37 21.14 -34.16
CA VAL A 243 -28.09 20.22 -33.26
C VAL A 243 -27.23 19.92 -32.04
N PHE A 244 -25.97 19.49 -32.21
CA PHE A 244 -25.10 19.21 -31.07
C PHE A 244 -24.84 20.44 -30.20
N LYS A 245 -24.59 21.60 -30.81
CA LYS A 245 -24.39 22.85 -30.07
C LYS A 245 -25.62 23.24 -29.25
N GLU A 246 -26.82 23.13 -29.83
CA GLU A 246 -28.06 23.42 -29.12
C GLU A 246 -28.28 22.49 -27.92
N GLN A 247 -27.98 21.20 -28.08
CA GLN A 247 -28.06 20.22 -27.00
C GLN A 247 -27.03 20.47 -25.89
N GLU A 248 -25.79 20.80 -26.26
CA GLU A 248 -24.74 21.19 -25.30
C GLU A 248 -25.14 22.44 -24.52
N ASP A 249 -25.65 23.47 -25.21
CA ASP A 249 -26.06 24.74 -24.61
C ASP A 249 -27.28 24.57 -23.68
N GLU A 250 -28.22 23.69 -24.02
CA GLU A 250 -29.35 23.36 -23.15
C GLU A 250 -28.88 22.75 -21.82
N LYS A 251 -27.96 21.79 -21.87
CA LYS A 251 -27.38 21.17 -20.66
C LYS A 251 -26.53 22.17 -19.86
N LYS A 252 -25.74 23.00 -20.52
CA LYS A 252 -24.98 24.09 -19.87
C LYS A 252 -25.90 25.05 -19.13
N ARG A 253 -26.99 25.51 -19.77
CA ARG A 253 -28.01 26.36 -19.13
C ARG A 253 -28.65 25.72 -17.89
N LYS A 254 -28.66 24.38 -17.80
CA LYS A 254 -29.24 23.65 -16.68
C LYS A 254 -28.26 23.40 -15.53
N TYR A 255 -27.01 23.05 -15.81
CA TYR A 255 -26.08 22.54 -14.79
C TYR A 255 -24.87 23.44 -14.54
N GLN A 256 -24.39 24.16 -15.55
CA GLN A 256 -23.11 24.86 -15.48
C GLN A 256 -23.06 25.88 -14.35
N GLN A 257 -24.13 26.65 -14.15
CA GLN A 257 -24.16 27.67 -13.11
C GLN A 257 -24.02 27.06 -11.71
N ARG A 258 -24.74 25.96 -11.44
CA ARG A 258 -24.68 25.30 -10.13
C ARG A 258 -23.30 24.67 -9.89
N VAL A 259 -22.74 24.01 -10.89
CA VAL A 259 -21.40 23.41 -10.78
C VAL A 259 -20.33 24.48 -10.51
N LEU A 260 -20.44 25.65 -11.14
CA LEU A 260 -19.51 26.75 -10.90
C LEU A 260 -19.68 27.38 -9.51
N VAL A 261 -20.92 27.64 -9.09
CA VAL A 261 -21.22 28.43 -7.88
C VAL A 261 -21.22 27.60 -6.60
N VAL A 262 -21.51 26.30 -6.68
CA VAL A 262 -21.61 25.43 -5.50
C VAL A 262 -20.41 24.49 -5.43
N GLU A 263 -20.18 23.71 -6.49
CA GLU A 263 -19.11 22.70 -6.51
C GLU A 263 -17.70 23.28 -6.72
N MET A 264 -17.60 24.58 -7.05
CA MET A 264 -16.37 25.24 -7.48
C MET A 264 -15.66 24.48 -8.63
N GLY A 265 -16.46 23.84 -9.50
CA GLY A 265 -15.97 22.93 -10.54
C GLY A 265 -16.20 23.46 -11.95
N SER A 266 -15.61 22.78 -12.94
CA SER A 266 -15.92 23.02 -14.35
C SER A 266 -17.01 22.06 -14.83
N PHE A 267 -17.97 22.54 -15.62
CA PHE A 267 -18.97 21.68 -16.27
C PHE A 267 -18.68 21.52 -17.77
N ARG A 268 -18.91 20.32 -18.31
CA ARG A 268 -18.87 20.02 -19.75
C ARG A 268 -20.03 19.09 -20.11
N SER A 269 -20.64 19.32 -21.28
CA SER A 269 -21.72 18.45 -21.77
C SER A 269 -21.18 17.53 -22.86
N TYR A 270 -21.47 16.23 -22.74
CA TYR A 270 -21.13 15.24 -23.74
C TYR A 270 -22.37 14.89 -24.53
N VAL A 271 -22.42 15.37 -25.77
CA VAL A 271 -23.51 15.06 -26.68
C VAL A 271 -23.01 14.11 -27.76
N PHE A 272 -23.65 12.95 -27.84
CA PHE A 272 -23.42 11.93 -28.86
C PHE A 272 -24.64 11.83 -29.77
N GLY A 273 -24.41 11.71 -31.08
CA GLY A 273 -25.43 11.41 -32.06
C GLY A 273 -25.58 9.90 -32.26
N THR A 274 -26.80 9.43 -32.51
CA THR A 274 -27.04 8.03 -32.92
C THR A 274 -26.39 7.67 -34.26
N ASN A 275 -25.98 8.66 -35.05
CA ASN A 275 -25.21 8.51 -36.28
C ASN A 275 -23.69 8.37 -36.05
N GLY A 276 -23.24 8.29 -34.79
CA GLY A 276 -21.82 8.23 -34.43
C GLY A 276 -21.10 9.58 -34.40
N GLY A 277 -21.81 10.69 -34.67
CA GLY A 277 -21.27 12.04 -34.48
C GLY A 277 -21.15 12.40 -33.01
N MET A 278 -20.27 13.35 -32.68
CA MET A 278 -20.12 13.88 -31.32
C MET A 278 -19.99 15.41 -31.35
N GLY A 279 -20.39 16.05 -30.26
CA GLY A 279 -20.23 17.48 -30.06
C GLY A 279 -18.77 17.93 -29.93
N ASN A 280 -18.53 19.22 -30.14
CA ASN A 280 -17.19 19.81 -30.14
C ASN A 280 -16.51 19.71 -28.76
N GLU A 281 -17.27 19.81 -27.67
CA GLU A 281 -16.70 19.65 -26.31
C GLU A 281 -16.22 18.22 -26.07
N CYS A 282 -17.00 17.24 -26.53
CA CYS A 282 -16.65 15.83 -26.46
C CYS A 282 -15.39 15.52 -27.27
N GLN A 283 -15.26 16.08 -28.48
CA GLN A 283 -14.08 15.90 -29.31
C GLN A 283 -12.79 16.43 -28.66
N ARG A 284 -12.85 17.62 -28.03
CA ARG A 284 -11.71 18.18 -27.28
C ARG A 284 -11.33 17.32 -26.08
N PHE A 285 -12.34 16.79 -25.37
CA PHE A 285 -12.11 15.87 -24.27
C PHE A 285 -11.41 14.59 -24.72
N LEU A 286 -11.90 13.93 -25.78
CA LEU A 286 -11.29 12.69 -26.26
C LEU A 286 -9.84 12.91 -26.71
N LYS A 287 -9.55 14.06 -27.34
CA LYS A 287 -8.17 14.43 -27.68
C LYS A 287 -7.27 14.53 -26.44
N HIS A 288 -7.71 15.28 -25.42
CA HIS A 288 -6.96 15.45 -24.17
C HIS A 288 -6.84 14.16 -23.36
N LEU A 289 -7.87 13.30 -23.40
CA LEU A 289 -7.84 11.98 -22.80
C LEU A 289 -6.80 11.09 -23.49
N ALA A 290 -6.77 11.10 -24.83
CA ALA A 290 -5.78 10.34 -25.59
C ALA A 290 -4.34 10.78 -25.25
N ASP A 291 -4.09 12.09 -25.17
CA ASP A 291 -2.79 12.65 -24.78
C ASP A 291 -2.35 12.26 -23.36
N LYS A 292 -3.30 11.94 -22.47
CA LYS A 292 -3.02 11.49 -21.09
C LYS A 292 -2.80 9.99 -20.96
N ILE A 293 -3.31 9.21 -21.91
CA ILE A 293 -3.18 7.74 -21.93
C ILE A 293 -1.87 7.32 -22.63
N ALA A 294 -1.42 8.12 -23.60
CA ALA A 294 -0.14 7.96 -24.28
C ALA A 294 1.06 8.26 -23.38
#